data_AF-A0A3Q3F8A5-F1
#
_entry.id   AF-A0A3Q3F8A5-F1
#
_cell.length_a   1.000
_cell.length_b   1.000
_cell.length_c   1.000
_cell.angle_alpha   90.00
_cell.angle_beta   90.00
_cell.angle_gamma   90.00
#
_symmetry.space_group_name_H-M   'P 1'
#
loop_
_entity.id
_entity.type
_entity.pdbx_description
1 polymer ?
#
loop_
_entity_poly.entity_id
_entity_poly.type
_entity_poly.pdbx_seq_one_letter_code
_entity_poly.pdbx_strand_id
1 'polypeptide(L)'
;MHEKPAIDLTQLQEIQQTYVKHLFSFVSEYSRQVIDLKPKEGEPRFGPPTQVLLVTRTAVKIKGQPQWIHASRVKAAPQTVMEAVESETVIPSTSEKNRT
;
A
#
# COMPACT_ATOMS: atom_id res chain seq x y z
N MET A 1 32.50 12.03 -47.71
CA MET A 1 32.70 12.94 -46.55
C MET A 1 31.46 12.82 -45.69
N HIS A 2 31.57 12.31 -44.46
CA HIS A 2 30.43 12.19 -43.56
C HIS A 2 30.26 13.53 -42.83
N GLU A 3 29.27 14.34 -43.21
CA GLU A 3 28.89 15.52 -42.43
C GLU A 3 28.36 15.07 -41.07
N LYS A 4 28.94 15.60 -39.99
CA LYS A 4 28.33 15.52 -38.66
C LYS A 4 26.99 16.25 -38.76
N PRO A 5 25.86 15.64 -38.36
CA PRO A 5 24.61 16.36 -38.30
C PRO A 5 24.75 17.50 -37.29
N ALA A 6 24.70 18.74 -37.76
CA ALA A 6 24.61 19.90 -36.90
C ALA A 6 23.28 19.79 -36.15
N ILE A 7 23.33 19.65 -34.83
CA ILE A 7 22.13 19.69 -33.99
C ILE A 7 21.52 21.07 -34.17
N ASP A 8 20.33 21.10 -34.76
CA ASP A 8 19.52 22.30 -34.88
C ASP A 8 19.17 22.81 -33.47
N LEU A 9 19.60 24.04 -33.17
CA LEU A 9 19.37 24.71 -31.88
C LEU A 9 17.89 24.72 -31.49
N THR A 10 17.00 24.73 -32.49
CA THR A 10 15.54 24.69 -32.30
C THR A 10 15.09 23.37 -31.68
N GLN A 11 15.64 22.25 -32.15
CA GLN A 11 15.32 20.94 -31.59
C GLN A 11 15.85 20.78 -30.17
N LEU A 12 17.05 21.30 -29.90
CA LEU A 12 17.59 21.29 -28.54
C LEU A 12 16.70 22.11 -27.60
N GLN A 13 16.21 23.27 -28.05
CA GLN A 13 15.30 24.09 -27.26
C GLN A 13 13.97 23.36 -26.99
N GLU A 14 13.41 22.68 -27.98
CA GLU A 14 12.17 21.91 -27.82
C GLU A 14 12.34 20.74 -26.85
N ILE A 15 13.46 20.03 -26.92
CA ILE A 15 13.82 18.95 -25.99
C ILE A 15 13.92 19.50 -24.56
N GLN A 16 14.60 20.63 -24.36
CA GLN A 16 14.74 21.25 -23.04
C GLN A 16 13.38 21.69 -22.48
N GLN A 17 12.53 22.31 -23.30
CA GLN A 17 11.18 22.71 -22.88
C GLN A 17 10.31 21.51 -22.53
N THR A 18 10.41 20.43 -23.30
CA THR A 18 9.67 19.19 -23.04
C THR A 18 10.12 18.55 -21.73
N TYR A 19 11.44 18.50 -21.49
CA TYR A 19 11.99 18.00 -20.24
C TYR A 19 11.49 18.80 -19.03
N VAL A 20 11.53 20.14 -19.11
CA VAL A 20 11.05 21.01 -18.03
C VAL A 20 9.56 20.81 -17.76
N LYS A 21 8.73 20.70 -18.80
CA LYS A 21 7.29 20.44 -18.66
C LYS A 21 7.02 19.09 -17.98
N HIS A 22 7.71 18.04 -18.42
CA HIS A 22 7.55 16.71 -17.83
C HIS A 22 8.02 16.67 -16.37
N LEU A 23 9.14 17.32 -16.06
CA LEU A 23 9.64 17.42 -14.70
C LEU A 23 8.66 18.17 -13.80
N PHE A 24 8.11 19.28 -14.27
CA PHE A 24 7.10 20.04 -13.53
C PHE A 24 5.82 19.22 -13.29
N SER A 25 5.34 18.50 -14.31
CA SER A 25 4.18 17.61 -14.19
C SER A 25 4.44 16.52 -13.15
N PHE A 26 5.59 15.85 -13.25
CA PHE A 26 5.99 14.78 -12.32
C PHE A 26 6.06 15.29 -10.87
N VAL A 27 6.73 16.41 -10.64
CA VAL A 27 6.85 17.00 -9.29
C VAL A 27 5.49 17.42 -8.75
N SER A 28 4.63 18.01 -9.59
CA SER A 28 3.29 18.43 -9.20
C SER A 28 2.39 17.26 -8.81
N GLU A 29 2.43 16.19 -9.60
CA GLU A 29 1.66 14.97 -9.35
C GLU A 29 2.15 14.24 -8.10
N TYR A 30 3.47 14.07 -7.96
CA TYR A 30 4.08 13.48 -6.76
C TYR A 30 3.74 14.30 -5.50
N SER A 31 3.80 15.63 -5.58
CA SER A 31 3.47 16.50 -4.46
C SER A 31 2.00 16.37 -4.03
N ARG A 32 1.07 16.22 -4.99
CA ARG A 32 -0.35 15.94 -4.70
C ARG A 32 -0.53 14.62 -3.97
N GLN A 33 0.12 13.56 -4.45
CA GLN A 33 0.08 12.25 -3.77
C GLN A 33 0.60 12.35 -2.33
N VAL A 34 1.67 13.10 -2.07
CA VAL A 34 2.23 13.29 -0.73
C VAL A 34 1.28 14.08 0.19
N ILE A 35 0.55 15.05 -0.34
CA ILE A 35 -0.45 15.82 0.42
C ILE A 35 -1.65 14.94 0.80
N ASP A 36 -2.11 14.08 -0.10
CA ASP A 36 -3.23 13.16 0.14
C ASP A 36 -2.90 12.03 1.12
N LEU A 37 -1.61 11.78 1.39
CA LEU A 37 -1.17 10.84 2.44
C LEU A 37 -1.34 11.41 3.86
N LYS A 38 -1.69 12.69 4.02
CA LYS A 38 -2.04 13.21 5.34
C LYS A 38 -3.38 12.64 5.77
N PRO A 39 -3.48 12.03 6.97
CA PRO A 39 -4.76 11.62 7.50
C PRO A 39 -5.69 12.84 7.54
N LYS A 40 -6.90 12.69 7.01
CA LYS A 40 -7.92 13.75 7.09
C LYS A 40 -8.21 14.03 8.56
N GLU A 41 -8.31 15.31 8.89
CA GLU A 41 -8.59 15.75 10.25
C GLU A 41 -9.94 15.15 10.71
N GLY A 42 -9.88 14.30 11.74
CA GLY A 42 -11.04 13.56 12.27
C GLY A 42 -11.10 12.06 11.94
N GLU A 43 -10.28 11.54 11.00
CA GLU A 43 -10.22 10.10 10.75
C GLU A 43 -9.30 9.38 11.76
N PRO A 44 -9.68 8.17 12.21
CA PRO A 44 -8.83 7.39 13.11
C PRO A 44 -7.51 7.05 12.40
N ARG A 45 -6.39 7.33 13.08
CA ARG A 45 -5.03 7.08 12.57
C ARG A 45 -4.77 5.62 12.16
N PHE A 46 -5.50 4.68 12.75
CA PHE A 46 -5.42 3.26 12.44
C PHE A 46 -6.81 2.75 12.04
N GLY A 47 -6.84 1.87 11.05
CA GLY A 47 -8.04 1.12 10.70
C GLY A 47 -8.44 0.07 11.75
N PRO A 48 -9.50 -0.70 11.49
CA PRO A 48 -9.96 -1.74 12.39
C PRO A 48 -8.89 -2.83 12.63
N PRO A 49 -8.91 -3.52 13.79
CA PRO A 49 -8.05 -4.67 14.04
C PRO A 49 -8.16 -5.70 12.92
N THR A 50 -7.02 -6.09 12.36
CA THR A 50 -6.94 -7.01 11.22
C THR A 50 -5.95 -8.13 11.54
N GLN A 51 -6.26 -9.34 11.06
CA GLN A 51 -5.41 -10.51 11.25
C GLN A 51 -4.10 -10.39 10.47
N VAL A 52 -2.98 -10.61 11.17
CA VAL A 52 -1.64 -10.71 10.58
C VAL A 52 -1.42 -12.15 10.13
N LEU A 53 -0.99 -12.33 8.88
CA LEU A 53 -0.70 -13.65 8.30
C LEU A 53 0.78 -14.03 8.42
N LEU A 54 1.68 -13.07 8.19
CA LEU A 54 3.13 -13.28 8.22
C LEU A 54 3.83 -12.06 8.83
N VAL A 55 4.93 -12.32 9.54
CA VAL A 55 5.76 -11.28 10.17
C VAL A 55 7.22 -11.49 9.76
N THR A 56 7.87 -10.39 9.41
CA THR A 56 9.33 -10.32 9.22
C THR A 56 9.92 -9.30 10.19
N ARG A 57 11.24 -9.13 10.16
CA ARG A 57 11.93 -8.18 11.04
C ARG A 57 11.42 -6.74 10.93
N THR A 58 11.02 -6.30 9.72
CA THR A 58 10.67 -4.90 9.46
C THR A 58 9.28 -4.70 8.88
N ALA A 59 8.56 -5.77 8.53
CA ALA A 59 7.25 -5.66 7.91
C ALA A 59 6.32 -6.82 8.27
N VAL A 60 5.02 -6.58 8.15
CA VAL A 60 3.95 -7.57 8.35
C VAL A 60 3.10 -7.69 7.08
N LYS A 61 2.55 -8.88 6.87
CA LYS A 61 1.54 -9.16 5.84
C LYS A 61 0.20 -9.38 6.52
N ILE A 62 -0.82 -8.65 6.10
CA ILE A 62 -2.17 -8.73 6.68
C ILE A 62 -3.16 -9.41 5.72
N LYS A 63 -4.22 -10.00 6.28
CA LYS A 63 -5.28 -10.63 5.48
C LYS A 63 -6.02 -9.58 4.66
N GLY A 64 -6.21 -9.85 3.37
CA GLY A 64 -6.94 -8.95 2.46
C GLY A 64 -6.13 -7.81 1.84
N GLN A 65 -4.86 -7.62 2.21
CA GLN A 65 -3.96 -6.72 1.48
C GLN A 65 -2.82 -7.48 0.79
N PRO A 66 -2.53 -7.19 -0.49
CA PRO A 66 -1.44 -7.84 -1.21
C PRO A 66 -0.05 -7.32 -0.79
N GLN A 67 0.02 -6.10 -0.25
CA GLN A 67 1.27 -5.41 0.08
C GLN A 67 1.76 -5.71 1.50
N TRP A 68 3.07 -5.60 1.69
CA TRP A 68 3.70 -5.63 3.01
C TRP A 68 3.64 -4.24 3.66
N ILE A 69 3.33 -4.21 4.96
CA ILE A 69 3.25 -2.97 5.74
C ILE A 69 4.43 -2.91 6.69
N HIS A 70 5.20 -1.82 6.64
CA HIS A 70 6.34 -1.62 7.54
C HIS A 70 5.87 -1.56 9.01
N ALA A 71 6.63 -2.17 9.92
CA ALA A 71 6.26 -2.33 11.33
C ALA A 71 5.97 -0.98 12.04
N SER A 72 6.60 0.12 11.61
CA SER A 72 6.34 1.46 12.15
C SER A 72 4.93 2.00 11.87
N ARG A 73 4.19 1.43 10.91
CA ARG A 73 2.83 1.82 10.55
C ARG A 73 1.76 0.91 11.17
N VAL A 74 2.17 -0.02 12.02
CA VAL A 74 1.30 -1.02 12.64
C VAL A 74 1.24 -0.77 14.14
N LYS A 75 0.07 -0.99 14.74
CA LYS A 75 -0.13 -0.95 16.17
C LYS A 75 -0.83 -2.24 16.60
N ALA A 76 -0.38 -2.82 17.71
CA ALA A 76 -1.06 -3.97 18.30
C ALA A 76 -2.47 -3.56 18.76
N ALA A 77 -3.46 -4.38 18.43
CA ALA A 77 -4.82 -4.19 18.91
C ALA A 77 -4.89 -4.47 20.42
N PRO A 78 -5.81 -3.81 21.17
CA PRO A 78 -6.05 -4.13 22.58
C PRO A 78 -6.49 -5.59 22.75
N GLN A 79 -5.96 -6.30 23.74
CA GLN A 79 -6.24 -7.73 23.98
C GLN A 79 -7.73 -8.01 24.21
N THR A 80 -8.47 -7.05 24.78
CA THR A 80 -9.91 -7.12 25.03
C THR A 80 -10.77 -7.35 23.77
N VAL A 81 -10.24 -7.03 22.58
CA VAL A 81 -10.98 -7.20 21.31
C VAL A 81 -10.74 -8.58 20.68
N MET A 82 -9.65 -9.27 21.04
CA MET A 82 -9.29 -10.54 20.42
C MET A 82 -10.13 -11.72 20.91
N GLU A 83 -10.67 -11.66 22.13
CA GLU A 83 -11.49 -12.71 22.72
C GLU A 83 -12.87 -12.85 22.05
N ALA A 84 -13.32 -11.80 21.33
CA ALA A 84 -14.61 -11.81 20.64
C ALA A 84 -14.58 -12.47 19.24
N VAL A 85 -13.40 -12.70 18.64
CA VAL A 85 -13.30 -13.22 17.26
C VAL A 85 -12.98 -14.72 17.20
N GLU A 86 -12.65 -15.34 18.33
CA GLU A 86 -12.31 -16.78 18.40
C GLU A 86 -13.54 -17.67 18.67
N SER A 87 -14.69 -17.09 19.02
CA SER A 87 -15.94 -17.82 19.29
C SER A 87 -16.76 -18.22 18.05
N GLU A 88 -16.23 -18.04 16.83
CA GLU A 88 -16.95 -18.37 15.59
C GLU A 88 -16.22 -19.42 14.74
N THR A 89 -15.70 -20.51 15.35
CA THR A 89 -15.49 -21.77 14.61
C THR A 89 -15.43 -22.99 15.54
N VAL A 90 -16.59 -23.52 15.94
CA VAL A 90 -16.69 -24.95 16.31
C VAL A 90 -17.82 -25.57 15.51
N ILE A 91 -17.41 -26.25 14.44
CA ILE A 91 -18.18 -27.21 13.67
C ILE A 91 -18.55 -28.36 14.62
N PRO A 92 -19.83 -28.79 14.77
CA PRO A 92 -20.09 -30.15 15.21
C PRO A 92 -20.05 -31.04 13.97
N SER A 93 -18.88 -31.65 13.75
CA SER A 93 -18.82 -32.93 13.07
C SER A 93 -19.49 -33.96 13.99
N THR A 94 -20.68 -34.42 13.65
CA THR A 94 -21.26 -35.63 14.25
C THR A 94 -21.39 -36.69 13.18
N SER A 95 -20.31 -37.44 12.99
CA SER A 95 -20.37 -38.82 12.53
C SER A 95 -20.88 -39.69 13.68
N GLU A 96 -22.04 -40.33 13.52
CA GLU A 96 -22.55 -41.53 14.22
C GLU A 96 -24.05 -41.67 13.84
N LYS A 97 -24.70 -42.80 13.56
CA LYS A 97 -24.44 -44.22 13.83
C LYS A 97 -25.56 -45.06 13.17
N ASN A 98 -25.19 -46.25 12.68
CA ASN A 98 -26.11 -47.30 12.23
C ASN A 98 -27.24 -47.58 13.24
N ARG A 99 -28.47 -47.82 12.76
CA ARG A 99 -29.47 -48.60 13.48
C ARG A 99 -30.38 -49.37 12.52
N THR A 100 -30.16 -50.69 12.55
CA THR A 100 -31.06 -51.84 12.41
C THR A 100 -32.16 -51.81 11.35
#